data_AF-A0A848C5P4-F1
#
_entry.id   AF-A0A848C5P4-F1
#
_cell.length_a   1.000
_cell.length_b   1.000
_cell.length_c   1.000
_cell.angle_alpha   90.00
_cell.angle_beta   90.00
_cell.angle_gamma   90.00
#
_symmetry.space_group_name_H-M   'P 1'
#
loop_
_entity.id
_entity.type
_entity.pdbx_description
1 polymer ?
#
loop_
_entity_poly.entity_id
_entity_poly.type
_entity_poly.pdbx_seq_one_letter_code
_entity_poly.pdbx_strand_id
1 'polypeptide(L)'
;MVNINIEKCIGCGKCIGVCFPRNIFLENKKAKIKRECMKCGHCLAICPVSAIRISDYPDDDIREYDEKTFKIIPENLLNFIKFRRSIRDYQQKEVEIEKLKNILEAIRFTETGENKQGTRCIVIKNKFREFKDITWEGFKNYLENMTLDDSSFRWRDKWFEKYQEYMEKRPETDMFFFNAPMIMLIVAQDELDGGLAASNVEKMAVAQGLGVLFSSFIKTSLKYSDRIDKFLDLNKKEKIVACMLLGYPNNKYLRTVPRKEKKLEIL
;
A
#
# COMPACT_ATOMS: atom_id res chain seq x y z
N MET A 1 4.84 22.84 -10.44
CA MET A 1 3.99 23.63 -11.40
C MET A 1 3.90 22.88 -12.73
N VAL A 2 2.84 23.04 -13.53
CA VAL A 2 2.79 22.45 -14.89
C VAL A 2 3.34 23.47 -15.88
N ASN A 3 4.36 23.07 -16.64
CA ASN A 3 5.05 23.89 -17.62
C ASN A 3 4.84 23.33 -19.02
N ILE A 4 4.56 24.20 -19.99
CA ILE A 4 4.39 23.84 -21.39
C ILE A 4 5.49 24.56 -22.19
N ASN A 5 6.39 23.79 -22.81
CA ASN A 5 7.36 24.31 -23.76
C ASN A 5 6.63 24.70 -25.05
N ILE A 6 6.50 26.02 -25.28
CA ILE A 6 5.76 26.59 -26.40
C ILE A 6 6.45 26.29 -27.73
N GLU A 7 7.78 26.21 -27.77
CA GLU A 7 8.53 25.89 -28.99
C GLU A 7 8.25 24.46 -29.45
N LYS A 8 8.27 23.50 -28.52
CA LYS A 8 7.95 22.09 -28.80
C LYS A 8 6.46 21.86 -29.06
N CYS A 9 5.58 22.67 -28.49
CA CYS A 9 4.14 22.46 -28.61
C CYS A 9 3.66 22.62 -30.06
N ILE A 10 3.15 21.55 -30.67
CA ILE A 10 2.62 21.56 -32.05
C ILE A 10 1.12 21.90 -32.14
N GLY A 11 0.46 22.22 -31.03
CA GLY A 11 -0.95 22.64 -31.04
C GLY A 11 -1.98 21.55 -31.31
N CYS A 12 -1.62 20.26 -31.20
CA CYS A 12 -2.50 19.14 -31.56
C CYS A 12 -3.74 18.96 -30.67
N GLY A 13 -3.85 19.66 -29.53
CA GLY A 13 -5.03 19.63 -28.66
C GLY A 13 -5.26 18.36 -27.84
N LYS A 14 -4.47 17.28 -28.00
CA LYS A 14 -4.66 16.01 -27.24
C LYS A 14 -4.71 16.19 -25.72
N CYS A 15 -3.85 17.06 -25.18
CA CYS A 15 -3.80 17.38 -23.75
C CYS A 15 -5.11 18.00 -23.21
N ILE A 16 -5.91 18.67 -24.05
CA ILE A 16 -7.22 19.21 -23.67
C ILE A 16 -8.20 18.06 -23.40
N GLY A 17 -8.20 17.04 -24.26
CA GLY A 17 -9.13 15.90 -24.17
C GLY A 17 -8.96 15.06 -22.91
N VAL A 18 -7.74 14.98 -22.36
CA VAL A 18 -7.44 14.21 -21.14
C VAL A 18 -7.45 15.06 -19.86
N CYS A 19 -7.63 16.38 -19.98
CA CYS A 19 -7.67 17.27 -18.83
C CYS A 19 -9.07 17.31 -18.22
N PHE A 20 -9.38 16.36 -17.32
CA PHE A 20 -10.65 16.31 -16.58
C PHE A 20 -11.13 17.68 -16.04
N PRO A 21 -10.29 18.48 -15.34
CA PRO A 21 -10.74 19.79 -14.82
C PRO A 21 -10.86 20.88 -15.91
N ARG A 22 -10.70 20.53 -17.20
CA ARG A 22 -10.74 21.43 -18.37
C ARG A 22 -9.84 22.66 -18.21
N ASN A 23 -8.66 22.43 -17.64
CA ASN A 23 -7.70 23.47 -17.29
C ASN A 23 -6.76 23.83 -18.45
N ILE A 24 -6.74 23.04 -19.52
CA ILE A 24 -5.91 23.30 -20.70
C ILE A 24 -6.78 23.85 -21.84
N PHE A 25 -6.27 24.86 -22.55
CA PHE A 25 -6.88 25.40 -23.77
C PHE A 25 -5.80 25.72 -24.81
N LEU A 26 -6.22 25.95 -26.06
CA LEU A 26 -5.34 26.43 -27.12
C LEU A 26 -5.49 27.93 -27.29
N GLU A 27 -4.37 28.61 -27.41
CA GLU A 27 -4.27 30.00 -27.85
C GLU A 27 -3.15 30.09 -28.87
N ASN A 28 -3.41 30.68 -30.04
CA ASN A 28 -2.44 30.78 -31.14
C ASN A 28 -1.79 29.43 -31.51
N LYS A 29 -2.60 28.36 -31.55
CA LYS A 29 -2.14 26.96 -31.76
C LYS A 29 -1.12 26.46 -30.73
N LYS A 30 -1.10 27.02 -29.52
CA LYS A 30 -0.24 26.57 -28.41
C LYS A 30 -1.06 26.29 -27.16
N ALA A 31 -0.72 25.22 -26.45
CA ALA A 31 -1.43 24.84 -25.23
C ALA A 31 -1.06 25.78 -24.08
N LYS A 32 -2.07 26.21 -23.30
CA LYS A 32 -1.93 27.05 -22.10
C LYS A 32 -2.76 26.50 -20.95
N ILE A 33 -2.36 26.84 -19.72
CA ILE A 33 -3.01 26.46 -18.46
C ILE A 33 -3.84 27.64 -17.96
N LYS A 34 -5.09 27.43 -17.53
CA LYS A 34 -6.00 28.51 -17.07
C LYS A 34 -5.82 28.87 -15.60
N ARG A 35 -5.61 27.87 -14.75
CA ARG A 35 -5.63 27.96 -13.29
C ARG A 35 -4.72 26.91 -12.66
N GLU A 36 -4.70 26.84 -11.34
CA GLU A 36 -3.98 25.81 -10.60
C GLU A 36 -4.36 24.39 -11.04
N CYS A 37 -3.39 23.49 -10.95
CA CYS A 37 -3.47 22.12 -11.46
C CYS A 37 -3.15 21.13 -10.35
N MET A 38 -3.92 20.04 -10.29
CA MET A 38 -3.68 18.89 -9.39
C MET A 38 -2.51 17.99 -9.81
N LYS A 39 -1.81 18.34 -10.90
CA LYS A 39 -0.58 17.67 -11.35
C LYS A 39 -0.74 16.16 -11.63
N CYS A 40 -1.88 15.72 -12.15
CA CYS A 40 -2.15 14.29 -12.41
C CYS A 40 -1.36 13.65 -13.58
N GLY A 41 -0.58 14.42 -14.34
CA GLY A 41 0.31 13.87 -15.36
C GLY A 41 -0.33 13.42 -16.68
N HIS A 42 -1.66 13.30 -16.80
CA HIS A 42 -2.30 12.83 -18.04
C HIS A 42 -1.92 13.63 -19.29
N CYS A 43 -1.81 14.96 -19.16
CA CYS A 43 -1.40 15.81 -20.28
C CYS A 43 0.05 15.58 -20.71
N LEU A 44 0.95 15.25 -19.77
CA LEU A 44 2.32 14.85 -20.06
C LEU A 44 2.33 13.52 -20.82
N ALA A 45 1.62 12.51 -20.31
CA ALA A 45 1.59 11.16 -20.89
C ALA A 45 1.01 11.11 -22.31
N ILE A 46 0.03 11.95 -22.65
CA ILE A 46 -0.57 11.96 -24.00
C ILE A 46 0.17 12.86 -25.00
N CYS A 47 1.15 13.66 -24.56
CA CYS A 47 1.80 14.65 -25.41
C CYS A 47 2.80 13.98 -26.38
N PRO A 48 2.55 13.97 -27.70
CA PRO A 48 3.38 13.23 -28.65
C PRO A 48 4.77 13.85 -28.90
N VAL A 49 5.01 15.05 -28.38
CA VAL A 49 6.24 15.83 -28.56
C VAL A 49 6.87 16.20 -27.22
N SER A 50 6.41 15.57 -26.13
CA SER A 50 6.91 15.74 -24.76
C SER A 50 7.08 17.20 -24.35
N ALA A 51 6.13 18.06 -24.76
CA ALA A 51 6.18 19.50 -24.52
C ALA A 51 5.74 19.90 -23.10
N ILE A 52 5.21 18.97 -22.31
CA ILE A 52 4.63 19.24 -20.99
C ILE A 52 5.52 18.65 -19.89
N ARG A 53 5.78 19.43 -18.85
CA ARG A 53 6.57 19.08 -17.66
C ARG A 53 5.82 19.43 -16.39
N ILE A 54 6.10 18.70 -15.31
CA ILE A 54 5.54 18.98 -13.98
C ILE A 54 6.71 19.12 -13.01
N SER A 55 6.93 20.31 -12.44
CA SER A 55 8.14 20.62 -11.66
C SER A 55 8.39 19.69 -10.48
N ASP A 56 7.33 19.09 -9.94
CA ASP A 56 7.38 18.25 -8.75
C ASP A 56 7.80 16.81 -9.10
N TYR A 57 7.81 16.45 -10.38
CA TYR A 57 8.14 15.10 -10.85
C TYR A 57 9.43 15.13 -11.66
N PRO A 58 10.38 14.24 -11.35
CA PRO A 58 11.62 14.17 -12.09
C PRO A 58 11.37 13.52 -13.46
N ASP A 59 12.11 13.98 -14.47
CA ASP A 59 11.94 13.55 -15.87
C ASP A 59 12.56 12.18 -16.17
N ASP A 60 13.47 11.70 -15.33
CA ASP A 60 14.28 10.49 -15.51
C ASP A 60 13.48 9.18 -15.38
N ASP A 61 12.29 9.24 -14.79
CA ASP A 61 11.42 8.10 -14.57
C ASP A 61 10.26 7.99 -15.59
N ILE A 62 10.20 8.91 -16.56
CA ILE A 62 9.20 8.85 -17.64
C ILE A 62 9.66 7.80 -18.66
N ARG A 63 8.88 6.73 -18.79
CA ARG A 63 9.11 5.66 -19.77
C ARG A 63 8.06 5.70 -20.86
N GLU A 64 8.51 5.56 -22.10
CA GLU A 64 7.61 5.31 -23.22
C GLU A 64 6.99 3.91 -23.07
N TYR A 65 5.75 3.78 -23.51
CA TYR A 65 5.04 2.50 -23.46
C TYR A 65 5.71 1.49 -24.39
N ASP A 66 6.13 0.36 -23.82
CA ASP A 66 6.58 -0.82 -24.55
C ASP A 66 5.67 -1.99 -24.24
N GLU A 67 4.92 -2.45 -25.25
CA GLU A 67 3.96 -3.54 -25.10
C GLU A 67 4.61 -4.81 -24.52
N LYS A 68 5.87 -5.11 -24.85
CA LYS A 68 6.56 -6.34 -24.39
C LYS A 68 6.78 -6.37 -22.89
N THR A 69 6.96 -5.20 -22.27
CA THR A 69 7.30 -5.08 -20.85
C THR A 69 6.12 -4.57 -20.01
N PHE A 70 5.16 -3.86 -20.62
CA PHE A 70 4.02 -3.26 -19.91
C PHE A 70 2.76 -4.13 -19.99
N LYS A 71 2.58 -4.92 -21.05
CA LYS A 71 1.35 -5.70 -21.23
C LYS A 71 1.35 -6.92 -20.32
N ILE A 72 0.37 -6.96 -19.42
CA ILE A 72 0.08 -8.15 -18.61
C ILE A 72 -1.03 -8.95 -19.29
N ILE A 73 -0.78 -10.23 -19.56
CA ILE A 73 -1.80 -11.15 -20.06
C ILE A 73 -2.87 -11.31 -18.96
N PRO A 74 -4.17 -11.07 -19.24
CA PRO A 74 -5.22 -11.09 -18.21
C PRO A 74 -5.28 -12.38 -17.39
N GLU A 75 -5.09 -13.53 -18.04
CA GLU A 75 -5.06 -14.83 -17.38
C GLU A 75 -3.89 -14.96 -16.40
N ASN A 76 -2.70 -14.45 -16.76
CA ASN A 76 -1.54 -14.45 -15.87
C ASN A 76 -1.77 -13.60 -14.62
N LEU A 77 -2.39 -12.41 -14.77
CA LEU A 77 -2.76 -11.58 -13.63
C LEU A 77 -3.78 -12.29 -12.72
N LEU A 78 -4.79 -12.92 -13.31
CA LEU A 78 -5.78 -13.67 -12.54
C LEU A 78 -5.15 -14.87 -11.81
N ASN A 79 -4.26 -15.61 -12.47
CA ASN A 79 -3.51 -16.71 -11.86
C ASN A 79 -2.63 -16.23 -10.71
N PHE A 80 -1.97 -15.08 -10.87
CA PHE A 80 -1.22 -14.42 -9.79
C PHE A 80 -2.12 -14.10 -8.59
N ILE A 81 -3.28 -13.46 -8.82
CA ILE A 81 -4.24 -13.13 -7.76
C ILE A 81 -4.81 -14.38 -7.07
N LYS A 82 -5.04 -15.46 -7.82
CA LYS A 82 -5.50 -16.76 -7.28
C LYS A 82 -4.40 -17.50 -6.50
N PHE A 83 -3.14 -17.32 -6.88
CA PHE A 83 -2.00 -18.02 -6.29
C PHE A 83 -1.44 -17.28 -5.07
N ARG A 84 -1.49 -15.96 -5.00
CA ARG A 84 -1.01 -15.24 -3.82
C ARG A 84 -1.91 -15.52 -2.60
N ARG A 85 -1.34 -15.56 -1.39
CA ARG A 85 -2.03 -15.92 -0.15
C ARG A 85 -1.30 -15.39 1.09
N SER A 86 -2.00 -15.36 2.22
CA SER A 86 -1.42 -15.00 3.51
C SER A 86 -0.30 -15.96 3.93
N ILE A 87 0.87 -15.41 4.25
CA ILE A 87 2.03 -16.17 4.75
C ILE A 87 2.15 -16.00 6.27
N ARG A 88 2.44 -17.09 6.98
CA ARG A 88 2.50 -17.16 8.45
C ARG A 88 3.65 -18.03 8.94
N ASP A 89 4.64 -18.18 8.09
CA ASP A 89 5.87 -18.93 8.39
C ASP A 89 6.95 -18.38 7.46
N TYR A 90 7.92 -17.70 8.06
CA TYR A 90 8.90 -16.88 7.36
C TYR A 90 10.32 -17.38 7.65
N GLN A 91 11.14 -17.38 6.61
CA GLN A 91 12.57 -17.60 6.75
C GLN A 91 13.20 -16.44 7.52
N GLN A 92 14.20 -16.75 8.34
CA GLN A 92 15.05 -15.73 8.99
C GLN A 92 16.09 -15.20 8.01
N LYS A 93 15.58 -14.67 6.89
CA LYS A 93 16.35 -14.10 5.80
C LYS A 93 15.99 -12.62 5.66
N GLU A 94 17.01 -11.78 5.61
CA GLU A 94 16.84 -10.36 5.35
C GLU A 94 16.25 -10.10 3.96
N VAL A 95 15.31 -9.15 3.90
CA VAL A 95 14.76 -8.65 2.63
C VAL A 95 15.71 -7.61 2.07
N GLU A 96 16.11 -7.81 0.81
CA GLU A 96 17.06 -6.95 0.11
C GLU A 96 16.47 -5.54 -0.10
N ILE A 97 17.29 -4.50 0.12
CA ILE A 97 16.84 -3.10 0.04
C ILE A 97 16.22 -2.74 -1.32
N GLU A 98 16.73 -3.33 -2.40
CA GLU A 98 16.22 -3.08 -3.75
C GLU A 98 14.78 -3.57 -3.92
N LYS A 99 14.41 -4.66 -3.25
CA LYS A 99 13.02 -5.14 -3.25
C LYS A 99 12.10 -4.19 -2.50
N LEU A 100 12.58 -3.61 -1.41
CA LEU A 100 11.84 -2.60 -0.66
C LEU A 100 11.67 -1.31 -1.49
N LYS A 101 12.69 -0.88 -2.24
CA LYS A 101 12.56 0.25 -3.16
C LYS A 101 11.52 0.00 -4.25
N ASN A 102 11.52 -1.18 -4.88
CA ASN A 102 10.49 -1.53 -5.86
C ASN A 102 9.08 -1.53 -5.25
N ILE A 103 8.94 -1.97 -3.99
CA ILE A 103 7.67 -1.89 -3.26
C ILE A 103 7.27 -0.43 -3.01
N LEU A 104 8.21 0.44 -2.65
CA LEU A 104 7.95 1.87 -2.49
C LEU A 104 7.53 2.53 -3.81
N GLU A 105 8.13 2.15 -4.94
CA GLU A 105 7.69 2.61 -6.26
C GLU A 105 6.24 2.16 -6.54
N ALA A 106 5.88 0.93 -6.17
CA ALA A 106 4.49 0.47 -6.30
C ALA A 106 3.49 1.29 -5.47
N ILE A 107 3.92 1.88 -4.35
CA ILE A 107 3.12 2.83 -3.55
C ILE A 107 3.08 4.21 -4.21
N ARG A 108 4.23 4.70 -4.69
CA ARG A 108 4.37 5.99 -5.37
C ARG A 108 3.44 6.10 -6.57
N PHE A 109 3.25 5.00 -7.30
CA PHE A 109 2.36 4.91 -8.46
C PHE A 109 0.94 4.43 -8.13
N THR A 110 0.57 4.29 -6.85
CA THR A 110 -0.81 4.02 -6.46
C THR A 110 -1.71 5.21 -6.77
N GLU A 111 -2.86 4.92 -7.34
CA GLU A 111 -3.91 5.88 -7.65
C GLU A 111 -4.48 6.47 -6.36
N THR A 112 -4.70 7.78 -6.35
CA THR A 112 -5.32 8.48 -5.21
C THR A 112 -6.38 9.47 -5.68
N GLY A 113 -7.39 9.68 -4.83
CA GLY A 113 -8.41 10.69 -5.08
C GLY A 113 -7.78 12.07 -5.29
N GLU A 114 -8.17 12.75 -6.38
CA GLU A 114 -7.67 14.08 -6.75
C GLU A 114 -6.14 14.17 -6.89
N ASN A 115 -5.45 13.03 -7.06
CA ASN A 115 -4.00 12.94 -7.11
C ASN A 115 -3.30 13.48 -5.84
N LYS A 116 -3.93 13.32 -4.66
CA LYS A 116 -3.39 13.80 -3.37
C LYS A 116 -2.07 13.15 -2.97
N GLN A 117 -1.82 11.91 -3.40
CA GLN A 117 -0.59 11.15 -3.10
C GLN A 117 -0.24 11.15 -1.60
N GLY A 118 -1.26 11.15 -0.74
CA GLY A 118 -1.13 11.30 0.72
C GLY A 118 -0.82 10.00 1.47
N THR A 119 -0.25 9.01 0.78
CA THR A 119 0.06 7.69 1.33
C THR A 119 1.54 7.61 1.66
N ARG A 120 1.88 7.07 2.83
CA ARG A 120 3.25 6.75 3.19
C ARG A 120 3.38 5.33 3.75
N CYS A 121 4.61 4.85 3.71
CA CYS A 121 4.99 3.53 4.18
C CYS A 121 5.90 3.66 5.39
N ILE A 122 5.64 2.90 6.45
CA ILE A 122 6.53 2.77 7.61
C ILE A 122 7.01 1.34 7.71
N VAL A 123 8.31 1.14 7.63
CA VAL A 123 8.94 -0.18 7.79
C VAL A 123 9.54 -0.28 9.19
N ILE A 124 9.08 -1.25 9.96
CA ILE A 124 9.62 -1.56 11.28
C ILE A 124 10.45 -2.84 11.18
N LYS A 125 11.75 -2.67 11.41
CA LYS A 125 12.74 -3.75 11.40
C LYS A 125 13.64 -3.69 12.65
N ASN A 126 14.24 -2.54 12.92
CA ASN A 126 15.22 -2.40 14.01
C ASN A 126 14.56 -2.25 15.40
N LYS A 127 13.38 -1.65 15.47
CA LYS A 127 12.60 -1.48 16.70
C LYS A 127 11.49 -2.53 16.85
N PHE A 128 11.70 -3.72 16.28
CA PHE A 128 10.60 -4.66 16.13
C PHE A 128 10.13 -5.23 17.46
N ARG A 129 11.06 -5.51 18.39
CA ARG A 129 10.74 -5.97 19.76
C ARG A 129 9.82 -4.97 20.48
N GLU A 130 10.20 -3.70 20.49
CA GLU A 130 9.41 -2.61 21.09
C GLU A 130 8.02 -2.51 20.43
N PHE A 131 7.95 -2.61 19.11
CA PHE A 131 6.68 -2.59 18.39
C PHE A 131 5.77 -3.78 18.72
N LYS A 132 6.33 -4.99 18.91
CA LYS A 132 5.56 -6.15 19.36
C LYS A 132 4.97 -5.90 20.74
N ASP A 133 5.76 -5.36 21.66
CA ASP A 133 5.29 -5.06 23.02
C ASP A 133 4.17 -4.01 23.00
N ILE A 134 4.32 -2.92 22.23
CA ILE A 134 3.26 -1.91 22.00
C ILE A 134 1.99 -2.56 21.43
N THR A 135 2.14 -3.51 20.50
CA THR A 135 1.02 -4.21 19.89
C THR A 135 0.28 -5.09 20.90
N TRP A 136 1.01 -5.86 21.71
CA TRP A 136 0.38 -6.71 22.73
C TRP A 136 -0.26 -5.90 23.87
N GLU A 137 0.37 -4.80 24.30
CA GLU A 137 -0.24 -3.84 25.23
C GLU A 137 -1.56 -3.28 24.67
N GLY A 138 -1.56 -2.84 23.41
CA GLY A 138 -2.78 -2.38 22.74
C GLY A 138 -3.84 -3.49 22.61
N PHE A 139 -3.43 -4.74 22.41
CA PHE A 139 -4.35 -5.87 22.39
C PHE A 139 -5.00 -6.12 23.75
N LYS A 140 -4.23 -6.05 24.85
CA LYS A 140 -4.78 -6.12 26.21
C LYS A 140 -5.85 -5.04 26.40
N ASN A 141 -5.56 -3.79 26.03
CA ASN A 141 -6.51 -2.69 26.14
C ASN A 141 -7.78 -2.95 25.30
N TYR A 142 -7.63 -3.50 24.10
CA TYR A 142 -8.78 -3.94 23.30
C TYR A 142 -9.64 -4.98 24.06
N LEU A 143 -9.02 -6.03 24.61
CA LEU A 143 -9.73 -7.06 25.39
C LEU A 143 -10.45 -6.46 26.61
N GLU A 144 -9.84 -5.49 27.30
CA GLU A 144 -10.43 -4.82 28.46
C GLU A 144 -11.71 -4.05 28.08
N ASN A 145 -11.77 -3.53 26.86
CA ASN A 145 -12.91 -2.76 26.34
C ASN A 145 -13.95 -3.59 25.57
N MET A 146 -13.77 -4.91 25.45
CA MET A 146 -14.74 -5.77 24.76
C MET A 146 -16.08 -5.84 25.51
N THR A 147 -17.18 -5.91 24.77
CA THR A 147 -18.54 -6.06 25.30
C THR A 147 -19.14 -7.43 24.93
N LEU A 148 -20.22 -7.83 25.60
CA LEU A 148 -20.91 -9.10 25.31
C LEU A 148 -21.45 -9.19 23.87
N ASP A 149 -21.65 -8.05 23.21
CA ASP A 149 -22.11 -7.98 21.82
C ASP A 149 -20.97 -8.26 20.81
N ASP A 150 -19.71 -8.20 21.25
CA ASP A 150 -18.59 -8.58 20.39
C ASP A 150 -18.61 -10.07 20.10
N SER A 151 -18.67 -10.43 18.81
CA SER A 151 -18.68 -11.83 18.35
C SER A 151 -17.51 -12.69 18.87
N SER A 152 -16.40 -12.05 19.26
CA SER A 152 -15.21 -12.68 19.83
C SER A 152 -15.17 -12.70 21.35
N PHE A 153 -16.14 -12.12 22.07
CA PHE A 153 -16.13 -11.97 23.53
C PHE A 153 -15.94 -13.29 24.26
N ARG A 154 -16.55 -14.38 23.77
CA ARG A 154 -16.38 -15.73 24.34
C ARG A 154 -14.92 -16.22 24.41
N TRP A 155 -14.01 -15.60 23.66
CA TRP A 155 -12.59 -15.95 23.65
C TRP A 155 -11.73 -14.99 24.49
N ARG A 156 -12.34 -13.96 25.11
CA ARG A 156 -11.65 -12.88 25.81
C ARG A 156 -10.66 -13.38 26.86
N ASP A 157 -11.11 -14.23 27.78
CA ASP A 157 -10.26 -14.69 28.89
C ASP A 157 -9.07 -15.54 28.39
N LYS A 158 -9.31 -16.41 27.40
CA LYS A 158 -8.25 -17.17 26.72
C LYS A 158 -7.25 -16.25 26.01
N TRP A 159 -7.70 -15.12 25.46
CA TRP A 159 -6.81 -14.13 24.86
C TRP A 159 -6.01 -13.36 25.91
N PHE A 160 -6.57 -13.10 27.10
CA PHE A 160 -5.80 -12.56 28.23
C PHE A 160 -4.71 -13.52 28.68
N GLU A 161 -4.99 -14.82 28.80
CA GLU A 161 -3.97 -15.83 29.11
C GLU A 161 -2.82 -15.80 28.10
N LYS A 162 -3.14 -15.67 26.80
CA LYS A 162 -2.14 -15.56 25.74
C LYS A 162 -1.31 -14.29 25.84
N TYR A 163 -1.93 -13.17 26.20
CA TYR A 163 -1.21 -11.93 26.48
C TYR A 163 -0.24 -12.10 27.66
N GLN A 164 -0.68 -12.69 28.77
CA GLN A 164 0.17 -12.92 29.94
C GLN A 164 1.35 -13.83 29.60
N GLU A 165 1.09 -14.92 28.87
CA GLU A 165 2.13 -15.83 28.39
C GLU A 165 3.17 -15.11 27.52
N TYR A 166 2.73 -14.22 26.60
CA TYR A 166 3.65 -13.42 25.80
C TYR A 166 4.50 -12.49 26.67
N MET A 167 3.90 -11.81 27.64
CA MET A 167 4.61 -10.86 28.50
C MET A 167 5.64 -11.51 29.41
N GLU A 168 5.34 -12.72 29.90
CA GLU A 168 6.24 -13.52 30.73
C GLU A 168 7.39 -14.09 29.90
N LYS A 169 7.08 -14.79 28.80
CA LYS A 169 8.08 -15.58 28.05
C LYS A 169 8.81 -14.79 26.99
N ARG A 170 8.19 -13.72 26.48
CA ARG A 170 8.72 -12.87 25.41
C ARG A 170 9.28 -13.68 24.23
N PRO A 171 8.52 -14.63 23.67
CA PRO A 171 9.05 -15.52 22.64
C PRO A 171 9.45 -14.74 21.38
N GLU A 172 10.45 -15.24 20.65
CA GLU A 172 10.85 -14.69 19.35
C GLU A 172 9.75 -14.89 18.29
N THR A 173 9.11 -16.06 18.32
CA THR A 173 7.96 -16.40 17.48
C THR A 173 6.67 -16.34 18.30
N ASP A 174 5.71 -15.56 17.82
CA ASP A 174 4.40 -15.40 18.44
C ASP A 174 3.27 -15.49 17.41
N MET A 175 2.02 -15.57 17.89
CA MET A 175 0.85 -15.79 17.04
C MET A 175 0.34 -14.55 16.28
N PHE A 176 0.90 -13.37 16.56
CA PHE A 176 0.58 -12.14 15.84
C PHE A 176 1.57 -11.92 14.70
N PHE A 177 2.84 -12.22 14.92
CA PHE A 177 3.94 -11.86 14.02
C PHE A 177 4.53 -13.06 13.25
N PHE A 178 4.26 -14.30 13.65
CA PHE A 178 4.62 -15.51 12.91
C PHE A 178 6.09 -15.61 12.48
N ASN A 179 7.00 -15.06 13.29
CA ASN A 179 8.43 -14.96 12.98
C ASN A 179 8.76 -14.18 11.69
N ALA A 180 7.88 -13.29 11.24
CA ALA A 180 8.19 -12.39 10.13
C ALA A 180 9.44 -11.56 10.48
N PRO A 181 10.35 -11.30 9.52
CA PRO A 181 11.56 -10.48 9.77
C PRO A 181 11.27 -8.98 9.84
N MET A 182 10.12 -8.53 9.34
CA MET A 182 9.70 -7.14 9.39
C MET A 182 8.19 -6.98 9.26
N ILE A 183 7.70 -5.80 9.64
CA ILE A 183 6.35 -5.34 9.35
C ILE A 183 6.40 -4.03 8.57
N MET A 184 5.49 -3.91 7.60
CA MET A 184 5.27 -2.74 6.79
C MET A 184 3.86 -2.19 7.09
N LEU A 185 3.79 -0.93 7.48
CA LEU A 185 2.53 -0.23 7.75
C LEU A 185 2.23 0.74 6.61
N ILE A 186 0.98 0.72 6.14
CA ILE A 186 0.48 1.73 5.21
C ILE A 186 -0.32 2.75 5.99
N VAL A 187 0.10 4.00 5.86
CA VAL A 187 -0.51 5.15 6.53
C VAL A 187 -1.05 6.09 5.46
N ALA A 188 -2.30 6.50 5.61
CA ALA A 188 -2.95 7.43 4.68
C ALA A 188 -4.03 8.24 5.41
N GLN A 189 -4.45 9.34 4.78
CA GLN A 189 -5.60 10.13 5.25
C GLN A 189 -6.94 9.48 4.85
N ASP A 190 -6.97 8.91 3.64
CA ASP A 190 -8.12 8.20 3.08
C ASP A 190 -7.90 6.67 3.14
N GLU A 191 -8.94 5.93 3.53
CA GLU A 191 -8.85 4.48 3.70
C GLU A 191 -8.79 3.71 2.37
N LEU A 192 -9.45 4.22 1.32
CA LEU A 192 -9.42 3.59 0.00
C LEU A 192 -8.02 3.75 -0.61
N ASP A 193 -7.47 4.96 -0.58
CA ASP A 193 -6.10 5.24 -1.07
C ASP A 193 -5.07 4.33 -0.37
N GLY A 194 -5.14 4.21 0.96
CA GLY A 194 -4.27 3.32 1.71
C GLY A 194 -4.51 1.83 1.43
N GLY A 195 -5.77 1.43 1.17
CA GLY A 195 -6.13 0.06 0.80
C GLY A 195 -5.59 -0.35 -0.57
N LEU A 196 -5.68 0.55 -1.55
CA LEU A 196 -5.11 0.37 -2.90
C LEU A 196 -3.59 0.26 -2.81
N ALA A 197 -2.93 1.12 -2.02
CA ALA A 197 -1.49 1.08 -1.82
C ALA A 197 -1.05 -0.23 -1.17
N ALA A 198 -1.74 -0.67 -0.12
CA ALA A 198 -1.46 -1.94 0.53
C ALA A 198 -1.65 -3.13 -0.44
N SER A 199 -2.63 -3.04 -1.35
CA SER A 199 -2.81 -4.03 -2.40
C SER A 199 -1.66 -4.02 -3.42
N ASN A 200 -1.13 -2.86 -3.81
CA ASN A 200 0.01 -2.79 -4.74
C ASN A 200 1.30 -3.29 -4.09
N VAL A 201 1.52 -2.95 -2.82
CA VAL A 201 2.62 -3.49 -2.01
C VAL A 201 2.63 -5.01 -2.01
N GLU A 202 1.48 -5.63 -1.72
CA GLU A 202 1.39 -7.08 -1.69
C GLU A 202 1.71 -7.71 -3.06
N LYS A 203 1.13 -7.18 -4.14
CA LYS A 203 1.40 -7.69 -5.49
C LYS A 203 2.88 -7.55 -5.84
N MET A 204 3.49 -6.40 -5.58
CA MET A 204 4.90 -6.17 -5.89
C MET A 204 5.83 -7.04 -5.02
N ALA A 205 5.51 -7.21 -3.74
CA ALA A 205 6.24 -8.10 -2.84
C ALA A 205 6.20 -9.56 -3.33
N VAL A 206 5.01 -10.07 -3.66
CA VAL A 206 4.82 -11.45 -4.12
C VAL A 206 5.46 -11.69 -5.48
N ALA A 207 5.39 -10.72 -6.40
CA ALA A 207 6.10 -10.79 -7.68
C ALA A 207 7.62 -10.91 -7.51
N GLN A 208 8.17 -10.36 -6.42
CA GLN A 208 9.58 -10.48 -6.06
C GLN A 208 9.90 -11.71 -5.19
N GLY A 209 8.95 -12.65 -5.02
CA GLY A 209 9.13 -13.89 -4.25
C GLY A 209 8.97 -13.75 -2.74
N LEU A 210 8.48 -12.61 -2.25
CA LEU A 210 8.18 -12.42 -0.83
C LEU A 210 6.77 -12.91 -0.49
N GLY A 211 6.57 -13.20 0.79
CA GLY A 211 5.30 -13.51 1.41
C GLY A 211 4.75 -12.31 2.17
N VAL A 212 3.43 -12.13 2.13
CA VAL A 212 2.73 -11.05 2.83
C VAL A 212 1.58 -11.60 3.66
N LEU A 213 1.35 -11.01 4.83
CA LEU A 213 0.11 -11.18 5.60
C LEU A 213 -0.41 -9.82 6.04
N PHE A 214 -1.64 -9.49 5.62
CA PHE A 214 -2.44 -8.42 6.21
C PHE A 214 -2.95 -8.86 7.58
N SER A 215 -2.55 -8.17 8.64
CA SER A 215 -2.95 -8.49 10.01
C SER A 215 -3.97 -7.48 10.54
N SER A 216 -5.23 -7.90 10.57
CA SER A 216 -6.30 -7.16 11.25
C SER A 216 -6.10 -7.16 12.76
N PHE A 217 -5.54 -8.23 13.34
CA PHE A 217 -5.22 -8.30 14.77
C PHE A 217 -4.25 -7.20 15.19
N ILE A 218 -3.14 -7.05 14.46
CA ILE A 218 -2.17 -5.98 14.73
C ILE A 218 -2.84 -4.63 14.54
N LYS A 219 -3.52 -4.39 13.41
CA LYS A 219 -4.23 -3.12 13.15
C LYS A 219 -5.21 -2.76 14.27
N THR A 220 -6.04 -3.69 14.72
CA THR A 220 -6.98 -3.47 15.82
C THR A 220 -6.23 -3.17 17.11
N SER A 221 -5.21 -3.94 17.45
CA SER A 221 -4.42 -3.74 18.69
C SER A 221 -3.79 -2.36 18.74
N LEU A 222 -3.23 -1.88 17.61
CA LEU A 222 -2.65 -0.54 17.53
C LEU A 222 -3.69 0.58 17.77
N LYS A 223 -4.95 0.40 17.39
CA LYS A 223 -6.00 1.40 17.66
C LYS A 223 -6.27 1.63 19.15
N TYR A 224 -5.93 0.66 19.99
CA TYR A 224 -6.10 0.72 21.45
C TYR A 224 -4.76 0.98 22.18
N SER A 225 -3.73 1.38 21.45
CA SER A 225 -2.42 1.71 22.03
C SER A 225 -2.28 3.22 22.20
N ASP A 226 -1.97 3.66 23.43
CA ASP A 226 -1.73 5.07 23.74
C ASP A 226 -0.37 5.59 23.24
N ARG A 227 0.52 4.68 22.81
CA ARG A 227 1.92 4.99 22.47
C ARG A 227 2.20 4.94 20.97
N ILE A 228 1.30 4.38 20.16
CA ILE A 228 1.60 4.07 18.77
C ILE A 228 1.82 5.31 17.90
N ASP A 229 1.00 6.35 18.09
CA ASP A 229 1.09 7.57 17.29
C ASP A 229 2.45 8.25 17.49
N LYS A 230 2.92 8.31 18.74
CA LYS A 230 4.25 8.85 19.06
C LYS A 230 5.37 7.95 18.55
N PHE A 231 5.21 6.62 18.63
CA PHE A 231 6.21 5.67 18.16
C PHE A 231 6.42 5.74 16.63
N LEU A 232 5.34 5.95 15.87
CA LEU A 232 5.35 6.02 14.40
C LEU A 232 5.46 7.45 13.84
N ASP A 233 5.46 8.46 14.72
CA ASP A 233 5.37 9.87 14.35
C ASP A 233 4.18 10.14 13.41
N LEU A 234 2.98 9.75 13.85
CA LEU A 234 1.75 9.98 13.10
C LEU A 234 1.23 11.41 13.34
N ASN A 235 0.80 12.07 12.28
CA ASN A 235 0.06 13.32 12.42
C ASN A 235 -1.45 13.05 12.61
N LYS A 236 -2.19 14.06 13.09
CA LYS A 236 -3.62 13.92 13.42
C LYS A 236 -4.54 13.55 12.25
N LYS A 237 -4.11 13.72 11.00
CA LYS A 237 -4.90 13.39 9.80
C LYS A 237 -4.61 11.98 9.30
N GLU A 238 -3.50 11.39 9.72
CA GLU A 238 -3.04 10.10 9.28
C GLU A 238 -3.70 8.96 10.04
N LYS A 239 -3.93 7.86 9.35
CA LYS A 239 -4.47 6.62 9.91
C LYS A 239 -3.64 5.45 9.44
N ILE A 240 -3.43 4.48 10.32
CA ILE A 240 -2.87 3.18 9.94
C ILE A 240 -3.95 2.40 9.18
N VAL A 241 -3.81 2.30 7.86
CA VAL A 241 -4.79 1.65 6.98
C VAL A 241 -4.53 0.15 6.89
N ALA A 242 -3.26 -0.27 6.80
CA ALA A 242 -2.88 -1.67 6.74
C ALA A 242 -1.63 -1.97 7.58
N CYS A 243 -1.61 -3.18 8.16
CA CYS A 243 -0.45 -3.74 8.86
C CYS A 243 -0.05 -5.02 8.15
N MET A 244 1.14 -5.06 7.56
CA MET A 244 1.55 -6.11 6.63
C MET A 244 2.85 -6.77 7.09
N LEU A 245 2.78 -8.02 7.53
CA LEU A 245 3.97 -8.82 7.80
C LEU A 245 4.61 -9.23 6.48
N LEU A 246 5.93 -9.05 6.37
CA LEU A 246 6.66 -9.23 5.11
C LEU A 246 7.95 -10.04 5.34
N GLY A 247 8.24 -10.97 4.44
CA GLY A 247 9.48 -11.75 4.46
C GLY A 247 9.46 -12.90 3.46
N TYR A 248 10.52 -13.68 3.39
CA TYR A 248 10.55 -14.87 2.53
C TYR A 248 9.70 -16.00 3.13
N PRO A 249 8.76 -16.62 2.39
CA PRO A 249 8.01 -17.76 2.89
C PRO A 249 8.93 -18.95 3.15
N ASN A 250 8.74 -19.64 4.27
CA ASN A 250 9.46 -20.88 4.55
C ASN A 250 8.91 -22.07 3.74
N ASN A 251 7.63 -21.98 3.34
CA ASN A 251 6.91 -23.02 2.62
C ASN A 251 6.73 -22.68 1.13
N LYS A 252 6.75 -23.71 0.29
CA LYS A 252 6.42 -23.61 -1.14
C LYS A 252 5.03 -24.17 -1.42
N TYR A 253 4.16 -23.36 -2.02
CA TYR A 253 2.82 -23.79 -2.42
C TYR A 253 2.81 -24.26 -3.87
N LEU A 254 2.08 -25.35 -4.14
CA LEU A 254 2.06 -25.99 -5.46
C LEU A 254 0.82 -25.65 -6.29
N ARG A 255 -0.22 -25.06 -5.69
CA ARG A 255 -1.52 -24.82 -6.34
C ARG A 255 -2.30 -23.69 -5.68
N THR A 256 -3.35 -23.21 -6.35
CA THR A 256 -4.30 -22.22 -5.82
C THR A 256 -5.26 -22.89 -4.82
N VAL A 257 -6.18 -22.10 -4.23
CA VAL A 257 -7.19 -22.59 -3.28
C VAL A 257 -8.59 -22.18 -3.73
N PRO A 258 -9.63 -22.98 -3.43
CA PRO A 258 -11.00 -22.60 -3.77
C PRO A 258 -11.45 -21.37 -2.97
N ARG A 259 -12.39 -20.63 -3.57
CA ARG A 259 -13.12 -19.51 -2.97
C ARG A 259 -14.60 -19.66 -3.34
N LYS A 260 -15.50 -19.17 -2.48
CA LYS A 260 -16.94 -19.12 -2.79
C LYS A 260 -17.15 -18.32 -4.07
N GLU A 261 -18.02 -18.82 -4.93
CA GLU A 261 -18.41 -18.13 -6.16
C GLU A 261 -19.04 -16.77 -5.85
N LYS A 262 -18.84 -15.82 -6.76
CA LYS A 262 -19.44 -14.49 -6.70
C LYS A 262 -20.56 -14.41 -7.72
N LYS A 263 -21.70 -13.87 -7.30
CA LYS A 263 -22.82 -13.59 -8.20
C LYS A 263 -22.53 -12.29 -8.95
N LEU A 264 -22.73 -12.32 -10.25
CA LEU A 264 -22.73 -11.12 -11.09
C LEU A 264 -24.13 -10.53 -11.03
N GLU A 265 -24.23 -9.32 -10.50
CA GLU A 265 -25.47 -8.54 -10.48
C GLU A 265 -25.26 -7.35 -11.43
N ILE A 266 -26.07 -7.31 -12.50
CA ILE A 266 -26.12 -6.20 -13.46
C ILE A 266 -27.49 -5.58 -13.29
N LEU A 267 -27.53 -4.32 -12.84
CA LEU A 267 -28.74 -3.53 -12.67
C LEU A 267 -29.11 -2.80 -13.96
#